data_AF-A0A1I0VGP3-F1
#
_entry.id   AF-A0A1I0VGP3-F1
#
_cell.length_a   1.000
_cell.length_b   1.000
_cell.length_c   1.000
_cell.angle_alpha   90.00
_cell.angle_beta   90.00
_cell.angle_gamma   90.00
#
_symmetry.space_group_name_H-M   'P 1'
#
loop_
_entity.id
_entity.type
_entity.pdbx_description
1 polymer ?
#
loop_
_entity_poly.entity_id
_entity_poly.type
_entity_poly.pdbx_seq_one_letter_code
_entity_poly.pdbx_strand_id
1 'polypeptide(L)'
;MAFGIDRHELKRWKTEVENGHISFLTHYWIDERFPGCDTVTKVGCSNLKKLTAWGAKYNLKPIWIHMDQHHPHFDLFGEKQARILRMEKQWDQINKFKL
;
A
#
# COMPACT_ATOMS: atom_id res chain seq x y z
N MET A 1 -9.21 -10.80 3.11
CA MET A 1 -9.64 -10.90 1.71
C MET A 1 -9.53 -9.52 1.05
N ALA A 2 -9.23 -9.45 -0.24
CA ALA A 2 -9.15 -8.19 -0.98
C ALA A 2 -10.36 -8.07 -1.91
N PHE A 3 -11.12 -6.97 -1.81
CA PHE A 3 -12.26 -6.66 -2.66
C PHE A 3 -12.17 -5.21 -3.15
N GLY A 4 -12.80 -4.87 -4.27
CA GLY A 4 -12.73 -3.53 -4.87
C GLY A 4 -11.48 -3.27 -5.73
N ILE A 5 -10.68 -4.30 -5.98
CA ILE A 5 -9.59 -4.28 -6.97
C ILE A 5 -9.86 -5.28 -8.08
N ASP A 6 -9.52 -4.91 -9.31
CA ASP A 6 -9.61 -5.82 -10.44
C ASP A 6 -8.30 -6.60 -10.65
N ARG A 7 -8.36 -7.60 -11.54
CA ARG A 7 -7.21 -8.46 -11.86
C ARG A 7 -6.06 -7.69 -12.52
N HIS A 8 -6.37 -6.66 -13.31
CA HIS A 8 -5.37 -5.86 -14.01
C HIS A 8 -4.62 -4.94 -13.06
N GLU A 9 -5.31 -4.31 -12.11
CA GLU A 9 -4.74 -3.50 -11.02
C GLU A 9 -3.79 -4.35 -10.17
N LEU A 10 -4.23 -5.53 -9.73
CA LEU A 10 -3.40 -6.43 -8.94
C LEU A 10 -2.16 -6.91 -9.73
N LYS A 11 -2.34 -7.29 -11.00
CA LYS A 11 -1.23 -7.75 -11.85
C LYS A 11 -0.22 -6.63 -12.06
N ARG A 12 -0.69 -5.42 -12.37
CA ARG A 12 0.17 -4.24 -12.53
C ARG A 12 0.96 -3.96 -11.27
N TRP A 13 0.30 -3.94 -10.12
CA TRP A 13 0.97 -3.74 -8.84
C TRP A 13 2.08 -4.78 -8.62
N LYS A 14 1.79 -6.07 -8.79
CA LYS A 14 2.80 -7.15 -8.65
C LYS A 14 4.00 -6.95 -9.57
N THR A 15 3.76 -6.68 -10.85
CA THR A 15 4.82 -6.45 -11.84
C THR A 15 5.68 -5.24 -11.46
N GLU A 16 5.07 -4.12 -11.06
CA GLU A 16 5.81 -2.93 -10.64
C GLU A 16 6.65 -3.20 -9.38
N VAL A 17 6.08 -3.93 -8.41
CA VAL A 17 6.78 -4.33 -7.19
C VAL A 17 7.98 -5.21 -7.52
N GLU A 18 7.80 -6.25 -8.33
CA GLU A 18 8.85 -7.17 -8.76
C GLU A 18 9.99 -6.42 -9.49
N ASN A 19 9.64 -5.44 -10.34
CA ASN A 19 10.58 -4.57 -11.03
C ASN A 19 11.31 -3.56 -10.11
N GLY A 20 11.04 -3.55 -8.81
CA GLY A 20 11.69 -2.67 -7.84
C GLY A 20 11.16 -1.23 -7.88
N HIS A 21 9.96 -1.03 -8.41
CA HIS A 21 9.24 0.23 -8.33
C HIS A 21 8.44 0.30 -7.03
N ILE A 22 8.31 1.52 -6.47
CA ILE A 22 7.41 1.75 -5.35
C ILE A 22 6.00 1.82 -5.93
N SER A 23 5.17 0.83 -5.61
CA SER A 23 3.84 0.69 -6.19
C SER A 23 2.76 0.61 -5.12
N PHE A 24 1.61 1.21 -5.39
CA PHE A 24 0.52 1.40 -4.45
C PHE A 24 -0.71 0.62 -4.92
N LEU A 25 -1.31 -0.17 -4.03
CA LEU A 25 -2.56 -0.88 -4.30
C LEU A 25 -3.50 -0.77 -3.10
N THR A 26 -4.60 -0.07 -3.29
CA THR A 26 -5.66 0.07 -2.30
C THR A 26 -6.78 -0.92 -2.58
N HIS A 27 -7.27 -1.60 -1.54
CA HIS A 27 -8.45 -2.44 -1.62
C HIS A 27 -9.26 -2.36 -0.33
N TYR A 28 -10.53 -2.76 -0.39
CA TYR A 28 -11.36 -2.86 0.80
C TYR A 28 -10.84 -3.95 1.74
N TRP A 29 -10.78 -3.63 3.02
CA TRP A 29 -10.35 -4.51 4.09
C TRP A 29 -11.06 -4.11 5.38
N ILE A 30 -11.70 -5.08 6.02
CA ILE A 30 -12.45 -4.88 7.26
C ILE A 30 -11.84 -5.81 8.30
N ASP A 31 -11.50 -5.25 9.45
CA ASP A 31 -10.98 -5.97 10.62
C ASP A 31 -11.50 -5.29 11.88
N GLU A 32 -12.08 -6.07 12.78
CA GLU A 32 -12.72 -5.57 14.01
C GLU A 32 -11.74 -4.84 14.93
N ARG A 33 -10.43 -5.09 14.79
CA ARG A 33 -9.38 -4.41 15.56
C ARG A 33 -9.16 -2.96 15.12
N PHE A 34 -9.66 -2.58 13.95
CA PHE A 34 -9.49 -1.25 13.35
C PHE A 34 -10.84 -0.64 12.96
N PRO A 35 -11.68 -0.26 13.93
CA PRO A 35 -13.00 0.31 13.65
C PRO A 35 -12.89 1.59 12.82
N GLY A 36 -13.70 1.69 11.76
CA GLY A 36 -13.71 2.83 10.84
C GLY A 36 -12.64 2.79 9.74
N CYS A 37 -11.77 1.77 9.72
CA CYS A 37 -10.88 1.51 8.57
C CYS A 37 -11.53 0.45 7.68
N ASP A 38 -12.04 0.87 6.53
CA ASP A 38 -12.68 0.00 5.53
C ASP A 38 -11.76 -0.36 4.36
N THR A 39 -10.55 0.21 4.32
CA THR A 39 -9.57 -0.02 3.27
C THR A 39 -8.15 -0.17 3.81
N VAL A 40 -7.30 -0.75 2.97
CA VAL A 40 -5.86 -0.84 3.17
C VAL A 40 -5.16 -0.46 1.89
N THR A 41 -4.07 0.29 1.99
CA THR A 41 -3.13 0.48 0.88
C THR A 41 -1.86 -0.32 1.12
N LYS A 42 -1.54 -1.19 0.16
CA LYS A 42 -0.28 -1.92 0.07
C LYS A 42 0.72 -1.10 -0.72
N VAL A 43 1.84 -0.72 -0.09
CA VAL A 43 2.96 -0.05 -0.77
C VAL A 43 4.13 -1.02 -0.88
N GLY A 44 4.34 -1.58 -2.06
CA GLY A 44 5.30 -2.64 -2.31
C GLY A 44 6.50 -2.21 -3.12
N CYS A 45 7.62 -2.92 -2.93
CA CYS A 45 8.82 -2.85 -3.79
C CYS A 45 9.78 -3.99 -3.44
N SER A 46 10.21 -4.78 -4.43
CA SER A 46 11.16 -5.89 -4.25
C SER A 46 12.53 -5.43 -3.73
N ASN A 47 12.92 -4.19 -4.01
CA ASN A 47 14.12 -3.58 -3.46
C ASN A 47 13.85 -3.06 -2.03
N LEU A 48 14.14 -3.90 -1.03
CA LEU A 48 13.94 -3.59 0.39
C LEU A 48 14.65 -2.32 0.86
N LYS A 49 15.84 -2.02 0.34
CA LYS A 49 16.56 -0.78 0.68
C LYS A 49 15.77 0.44 0.21
N LYS A 50 15.25 0.39 -1.02
CA LYS A 50 14.41 1.44 -1.60
C LYS A 50 13.08 1.56 -0.84
N LEU A 51 12.43 0.44 -0.54
CA LEU A 51 11.19 0.41 0.23
C LEU A 51 11.38 1.00 1.64
N THR A 52 12.46 0.63 2.31
CA THR A 52 12.82 1.15 3.64
C THR A 52 13.09 2.65 3.59
N ALA A 53 13.90 3.12 2.64
CA ALA A 53 14.20 4.53 2.48
C ALA A 53 12.95 5.35 2.13
N TRP A 54 12.04 4.79 1.32
CA TRP A 54 10.74 5.39 1.04
C TRP A 54 9.89 5.48 2.30
N GLY A 55 9.76 4.40 3.07
CA GLY A 55 8.97 4.36 4.30
C GLY A 55 9.47 5.31 5.38
N ALA A 56 10.79 5.49 5.48
CA ALA A 56 11.42 6.41 6.44
C ALA A 56 10.94 7.87 6.26
N LYS A 57 10.62 8.31 5.03
CA LYS A 57 10.06 9.65 4.75
C LYS A 57 8.73 9.91 5.48
N TYR A 58 8.03 8.83 5.85
CA TYR A 58 6.72 8.84 6.50
C TYR A 58 6.75 8.30 7.93
N ASN A 59 7.95 8.14 8.51
CA ASN A 59 8.17 7.50 9.81
C ASN A 59 7.63 6.06 9.88
N LEU A 60 7.66 5.33 8.76
CA LEU A 60 7.38 3.89 8.75
C LEU A 60 8.63 3.13 9.17
N LYS A 61 8.49 2.25 10.17
CA LYS A 61 9.60 1.44 10.67
C LYS A 61 9.82 0.26 9.71
N PRO A 62 11.07 -0.12 9.39
CA PRO A 62 11.36 -1.26 8.51
C PRO A 62 10.74 -2.58 9.00
N ILE A 63 10.57 -2.74 10.31
CA ILE A 63 9.92 -3.91 10.93
C ILE A 63 8.42 -4.03 10.60
N TRP A 64 7.80 -2.95 10.09
CA TRP A 64 6.41 -2.98 9.61
C TRP A 64 6.30 -3.43 8.14
N ILE A 65 7.41 -3.73 7.47
CA ILE A 65 7.38 -4.34 6.14
C ILE A 65 6.89 -5.78 6.30
N HIS A 66 5.77 -6.09 5.65
CA HIS A 66 5.36 -7.47 5.45
C HIS A 66 6.33 -8.13 4.46
N MET A 67 7.09 -9.11 4.95
CA MET A 67 8.14 -9.81 4.19
C MET A 67 7.53 -10.95 3.33
N ASP A 68 6.73 -10.58 2.34
CA ASP A 68 6.36 -11.52 1.28
C ASP A 68 7.58 -11.83 0.40
N GLN A 69 7.66 -13.07 -0.11
CA GLN A 69 8.79 -13.54 -0.90
C GLN A 69 9.02 -12.72 -2.18
N HIS A 70 7.94 -12.26 -2.83
CA HIS A 70 8.01 -11.56 -4.12
C HIS A 70 7.53 -10.13 -4.02
N HIS A 71 6.59 -9.87 -3.10
CA HIS A 71 5.91 -8.58 -3.00
C HIS A 71 6.04 -7.97 -1.60
N PRO A 72 7.25 -7.73 -1.07
CA PRO A 72 7.39 -7.11 0.24
C PRO A 72 6.77 -5.71 0.23
N HIS A 73 5.98 -5.39 1.25
CA HIS A 73 5.16 -4.18 1.27
C HIS A 73 4.85 -3.65 2.67
N PHE A 74 4.51 -2.37 2.75
CA PHE A 74 3.82 -1.80 3.90
C PHE A 74 2.31 -1.89 3.74
N ASP A 75 1.61 -2.08 4.84
CA ASP A 75 0.17 -1.89 4.93
C ASP A 75 -0.15 -0.56 5.62
N LEU A 76 -0.91 0.29 4.93
CA LEU A 76 -1.35 1.60 5.42
C LEU A 76 -2.86 1.61 5.63
N PHE A 77 -3.30 2.16 6.75
CA PHE A 77 -4.72 2.26 7.13
C PHE A 77 -5.04 3.66 7.68
N GLY A 78 -6.32 4.01 7.63
CA GLY A 78 -6.89 5.19 8.28
C GLY A 78 -6.23 6.52 7.85
N GLU A 79 -6.07 7.45 8.79
CA GLU A 79 -5.52 8.78 8.48
C GLU A 79 -4.12 8.71 7.84
N LYS A 80 -3.29 7.76 8.27
CA LYS A 80 -1.93 7.59 7.73
C LYS A 80 -1.97 7.19 6.26
N GLN A 81 -2.89 6.31 5.87
CA GLN A 81 -3.12 5.92 4.48
C GLN A 81 -3.49 7.12 3.62
N ALA A 82 -4.53 7.86 4.01
CA ALA A 82 -5.03 9.02 3.26
C ALA A 82 -3.95 10.09 3.11
N ARG A 83 -3.22 10.41 4.19
CA ARG A 83 -2.14 11.40 4.17
C ARG A 83 -1.02 11.01 3.22
N ILE A 84 -0.54 9.76 3.27
CA ILE A 84 0.56 9.29 2.43
C ILE A 84 0.14 9.26 0.95
N LEU A 85 -1.07 8.77 0.65
CA LEU A 85 -1.58 8.77 -0.73
C LEU A 85 -1.65 10.18 -1.33
N ARG A 86 -2.05 11.20 -0.54
CA ARG A 86 -2.06 12.60 -0.99
C ARG A 86 -0.67 13.13 -1.27
N MET A 87 0.31 12.82 -0.41
CA MET A 87 1.71 13.20 -0.61
C MET A 87 2.32 12.53 -1.86
N GLU A 88 1.93 11.29 -2.14
CA GLU A 88 2.35 10.50 -3.30
C GLU A 88 1.46 10.71 -4.55
N LYS A 89 0.54 11.68 -4.49
CA LYS A 89 -0.37 12.07 -5.59
C LYS A 89 -1.17 10.90 -6.18
N GLN A 90 -1.56 9.94 -5.35
CA GLN A 90 -2.33 8.75 -5.74
C GLN A 90 -3.84 9.06 -5.83
N TRP A 91 -4.20 10.08 -6.60
CA TRP A 91 -5.55 10.64 -6.64
C TRP A 91 -6.61 9.65 -7.10
N ASP A 92 -6.27 8.76 -8.02
CA ASP A 92 -7.21 7.73 -8.50
C ASP A 92 -7.67 6.81 -7.36
N GLN A 93 -6.74 6.41 -6.48
CA GLN A 93 -7.05 5.56 -5.34
C GLN A 93 -7.83 6.35 -4.28
N ILE A 94 -7.44 7.59 -4.01
CA ILE A 94 -8.16 8.49 -3.09
C ILE A 94 -9.61 8.66 -3.53
N ASN A 95 -9.85 8.94 -4.81
CA ASN A 95 -11.19 9.17 -5.35
C ASN A 95 -12.01 7.88 -5.39
N LYS A 96 -11.42 6.76 -5.82
CA LYS A 96 -12.10 5.45 -5.91
C LYS A 96 -12.56 4.96 -4.54
N PHE A 97 -11.73 5.15 -3.51
CA PHE A 97 -11.98 4.62 -2.16
C PHE A 97 -12.48 5.66 -1.15
N LYS A 98 -12.64 6.94 -1.55
CA LYS A 98 -13.13 8.05 -0.71
C LYS A 98 -12.28 8.30 0.55
N LEU A 99 -10.95 8.44 0.36
CA LEU A 99 -9.94 8.59 1.43
C LEU A 99 -9.59 10.04 1.80
#